data_AF-X1VPK8-F1
#
_entry.id   AF-X1VPK8-F1
#
_cell.length_a   1.000
_cell.length_b   1.000
_cell.length_c   1.000
_cell.angle_alpha   90.00
_cell.angle_beta   90.00
_cell.angle_gamma   90.00
#
_symmetry.space_group_name_H-M   'P 1'
#
loop_
_entity.id
_entity.type
_entity.pdbx_description
1 polymer ?
#
loop_
_entity_poly.entity_id
_entity_poly.type
_entity_poly.pdbx_seq_one_letter_code
_entity_poly.pdbx_strand_id
1 'polypeptide(L)'
;MGRYVARNKHPKTARKIIANGVKRALKRLEAGEILPVELPDAPYVLEMKFDHAGAADAACWMPGSERIDGRTTRFVADDIPTVYKAFYC
;
A
#
# COMPACT_ATOMS: atom_id res chain seq x y z
N MET A 1 0.62 11.18 -22.92
CA MET A 1 1.45 10.26 -22.08
C MET A 1 0.63 9.02 -21.80
N GLY A 2 1.20 7.83 -21.90
CA GLY A 2 0.51 6.55 -21.65
C GLY A 2 1.07 5.84 -20.41
N ARG A 3 0.47 4.71 -20.03
CA ARG A 3 0.85 3.89 -18.86
C ARG A 3 2.35 3.58 -18.75
N TYR A 4 3.06 3.49 -19.87
CA TYR A 4 4.47 3.08 -19.94
C TYR A 4 5.44 4.20 -20.31
N VAL A 5 5.04 5.47 -20.20
CA VAL A 5 5.88 6.61 -20.60
C VAL A 5 5.88 7.67 -19.51
N ALA A 6 7.07 8.15 -19.15
CA ALA A 6 7.26 9.26 -18.20
C ALA A 6 8.25 10.30 -18.75
N ARG A 7 8.06 11.57 -18.38
CA ARG A 7 9.06 12.63 -18.58
C ARG A 7 10.01 12.65 -17.41
N ASN A 8 11.17 12.03 -17.60
CA ASN A 8 12.18 11.93 -16.57
C ASN A 8 13.11 13.15 -16.53
N LYS A 9 13.66 13.44 -15.35
CA LYS A 9 14.78 14.37 -15.21
C LYS A 9 16.09 13.66 -15.56
N HIS A 10 17.08 14.42 -16.03
CA HIS A 10 18.43 13.88 -16.21
C HIS A 10 18.94 13.27 -14.88
N PRO A 11 19.63 12.12 -14.89
CA PRO A 11 20.02 11.41 -13.65
C PRO A 11 20.75 12.28 -12.63
N LYS A 12 21.67 13.16 -13.07
CA LYS A 12 22.38 14.10 -12.18
C LYS A 12 21.41 15.04 -11.44
N THR A 13 20.39 15.53 -12.13
CA THR A 13 19.36 16.41 -11.55
C THR A 13 18.46 15.63 -10.60
N ALA A 14 18.04 14.42 -10.97
CA ALA A 14 17.22 13.56 -10.11
C ALA A 14 17.92 13.25 -8.77
N ARG A 15 19.21 12.90 -8.80
CA ARG A 15 20.03 12.68 -7.58
C ARG A 15 20.05 13.91 -6.68
N LYS A 16 20.22 15.11 -7.25
CA LYS A 16 20.21 16.37 -6.49
C LYS A 16 18.84 16.62 -5.84
N ILE A 17 17.75 16.34 -6.55
CA ILE A 17 16.38 16.47 -6.03
C ILE A 17 16.16 15.52 -4.85
N ILE A 18 16.54 14.24 -4.99
CA ILE A 18 16.41 13.23 -3.93
C ILE A 18 17.22 13.63 -2.71
N ALA A 19 18.50 13.98 -2.87
CA ALA A 19 19.36 14.38 -1.75
C ALA A 19 18.80 15.60 -1.00
N ASN A 20 18.31 16.60 -1.74
CA ASN A 20 17.68 17.77 -1.12
C ASN A 20 16.35 17.43 -0.45
N GLY A 21 15.57 16.50 -1.02
CA GLY A 21 14.33 15.98 -0.43
C GLY A 21 14.58 15.30 0.91
N VAL A 22 15.57 14.42 0.98
CA VAL A 22 15.97 13.74 2.22
C VAL A 22 16.40 14.74 3.28
N LYS A 23 17.26 15.72 2.94
CA LYS A 23 17.68 16.77 3.89
C LYS A 23 16.50 17.55 4.46
N ARG A 24 15.48 17.85 3.65
CA ARG A 24 14.26 18.51 4.13
C ARG A 24 13.43 17.59 5.02
N ALA A 25 13.25 16.32 4.61
CA ALA A 25 12.47 15.35 5.38
C ALA A 25 13.06 15.14 6.78
N LEU A 26 14.38 15.00 6.90
CA LEU A 26 15.06 14.83 8.19
C LEU A 26 14.90 16.05 9.10
N LYS A 27 15.04 17.27 8.57
CA LYS A 27 14.80 18.50 9.34
C LYS A 27 13.37 18.58 9.88
N ARG A 28 12.38 18.18 9.07
CA ARG A 28 10.97 18.16 9.48
C ARG A 28 10.69 17.08 10.53
N LEU A 29 11.35 15.93 10.40
CA LEU A 29 11.28 14.87 11.40
C LEU A 29 11.86 15.33 12.75
N GLU A 30 13.04 15.93 12.75
CA GLU A 30 13.68 16.49 13.95
C GLU A 30 12.82 17.61 14.60
N ALA A 31 12.13 18.40 13.78
CA ALA A 31 11.20 19.43 14.23
C ALA A 31 9.85 18.87 14.74
N GLY A 32 9.62 17.56 14.68
CA GLY A 32 8.36 16.93 15.11
C GLY A 32 7.19 17.13 14.15
N GLU A 33 7.44 17.58 12.92
CA GLU A 33 6.39 17.82 11.91
C GLU A 33 5.95 16.54 11.17
N ILE A 34 6.70 15.45 11.30
CA ILE A 34 6.39 14.15 10.71
C ILE A 34 5.97 13.22 11.83
N LEU A 35 4.68 12.88 11.87
CA LEU A 35 4.10 11.98 12.85
C LEU A 35 3.89 10.59 12.24
N PRO A 36 3.92 9.52 13.06
CA PRO A 36 3.45 8.21 12.64
C PRO A 36 2.02 8.27 12.10
N VAL A 37 1.71 7.40 11.13
CA VAL A 37 0.33 7.23 10.67
C VAL A 37 -0.42 6.46 11.74
N GLU A 38 -1.40 7.10 12.36
CA GLU A 38 -2.33 6.44 13.27
C GLU A 38 -3.33 5.60 12.47
N LEU A 39 -3.62 4.41 13.00
CA LEU A 39 -4.59 3.50 12.43
C LEU A 39 -5.78 3.38 13.39
N PRO A 40 -6.99 3.11 12.86
CA PRO A 40 -8.14 2.80 13.70
C PRO A 40 -7.87 1.59 14.60
N ASP A 41 -8.61 1.49 15.69
CA ASP A 41 -8.57 0.29 16.54
C ASP A 41 -9.03 -0.95 15.75
N ALA A 42 -8.44 -2.10 16.11
CA ALA A 42 -8.82 -3.40 15.56
C ALA A 42 -10.33 -3.69 15.74
N PRO A 43 -10.94 -4.49 14.85
CA PRO A 43 -10.30 -5.29 13.81
C PRO A 43 -10.00 -4.50 12.52
N TYR A 44 -8.90 -4.88 11.86
CA TYR A 44 -8.46 -4.31 10.58
C TYR A 44 -9.07 -5.09 9.42
N VAL A 45 -9.54 -4.36 8.41
CA VAL A 45 -10.20 -4.92 7.23
C VAL A 45 -9.38 -4.63 5.98
N LEU A 46 -8.98 -5.68 5.27
CA LEU A 46 -8.40 -5.60 3.93
C LEU A 46 -9.46 -5.97 2.91
N GLU A 47 -9.81 -5.01 2.04
CA GLU A 47 -10.64 -5.27 0.87
C GLU A 47 -9.76 -5.23 -0.40
N MET A 48 -9.79 -6.32 -1.17
CA MET A 48 -9.01 -6.46 -2.39
C MET A 48 -9.93 -6.58 -3.59
N LYS A 49 -9.90 -5.56 -4.45
CA LYS A 49 -10.63 -5.57 -5.73
C LYS A 49 -9.73 -6.04 -6.85
N PHE A 50 -10.13 -7.15 -7.47
CA PHE A 50 -9.41 -7.80 -8.55
C PHE A 50 -9.89 -7.33 -9.93
N ASP A 51 -9.05 -7.56 -10.93
CA ASP A 51 -9.32 -7.26 -12.33
C ASP A 51 -10.41 -8.18 -12.92
N HIS A 52 -10.44 -9.45 -12.51
CA HIS A 52 -11.44 -10.44 -12.93
C HIS A 52 -11.91 -11.36 -11.79
N ALA A 53 -13.09 -11.97 -11.99
CA ALA A 53 -13.74 -12.83 -11.00
C ALA A 53 -12.87 -14.02 -10.56
N GLY A 54 -12.18 -14.67 -11.51
CA GLY A 54 -11.32 -15.82 -11.19
C GLY A 54 -10.14 -15.51 -10.25
N ALA A 55 -9.64 -14.26 -10.22
CA ALA A 55 -8.59 -13.86 -9.30
C ALA A 55 -9.17 -13.67 -7.88
N ALA A 56 -10.37 -13.11 -7.78
CA ALA A 56 -11.11 -13.05 -6.50
C ALA A 56 -11.43 -14.47 -5.97
N ASP A 57 -11.75 -15.42 -6.85
CA ASP A 57 -11.97 -16.81 -6.48
C ASP A 57 -10.71 -17.48 -5.94
N ALA A 58 -9.56 -17.29 -6.61
CA ALA A 58 -8.27 -17.81 -6.15
C ALA A 58 -7.88 -17.22 -4.78
N ALA A 59 -8.11 -15.92 -4.57
CA ALA A 59 -7.85 -15.27 -3.29
C ALA A 59 -8.73 -15.81 -2.14
N CYS A 60 -9.88 -16.41 -2.42
CA CYS A 60 -10.73 -17.07 -1.42
C CYS A 60 -10.24 -18.48 -1.03
N TRP A 61 -9.18 -19.01 -1.65
CA TRP A 61 -8.55 -20.27 -1.19
C TRP A 61 -7.78 -20.07 0.12
N MET A 62 -7.38 -18.83 0.41
CA MET A 62 -6.77 -18.48 1.68
C MET A 62 -7.83 -18.51 2.80
N PRO A 63 -7.60 -19.26 3.88
CA PRO A 63 -8.52 -19.26 5.03
C PRO A 63 -8.75 -17.85 5.58
N GLY A 64 -10.01 -17.50 5.82
CA GLY A 64 -10.43 -16.19 6.33
C GLY A 64 -10.62 -15.11 5.25
N SER A 65 -10.33 -15.42 3.99
CA SER A 65 -10.68 -14.55 2.86
C SER A 65 -12.09 -14.86 2.37
N GLU A 66 -12.95 -13.86 2.32
CA GLU A 66 -14.35 -14.00 1.93
C GLU A 66 -14.68 -13.12 0.72
N ARG A 67 -15.43 -13.66 -0.24
CA ARG A 67 -15.89 -12.90 -1.41
C ARG A 67 -17.10 -12.06 -1.04
N ILE A 68 -16.97 -10.74 -1.15
CA ILE A 68 -18.06 -9.79 -0.82
C ILE A 68 -18.80 -9.28 -2.06
N ASP A 69 -18.18 -9.35 -3.25
CA ASP A 69 -18.86 -9.06 -4.52
C ASP A 69 -18.23 -9.81 -5.71
N GLY A 70 -18.66 -9.48 -6.94
CA GLY A 70 -18.19 -10.13 -8.17
C GLY A 70 -16.68 -10.07 -8.44
N ARG A 71 -15.91 -9.18 -7.82
CA ARG A 71 -14.43 -9.12 -7.95
C ARG A 71 -13.72 -8.65 -6.68
N THR A 72 -14.40 -8.54 -5.56
CA THR A 72 -13.81 -8.04 -4.31
C THR A 72 -13.85 -9.10 -3.23
N THR A 73 -12.71 -9.29 -2.55
CA THR A 73 -12.61 -10.11 -1.34
C THR A 73 -12.36 -9.24 -0.12
N ARG A 74 -12.67 -9.78 1.05
CA ARG A 74 -12.46 -9.18 2.37
C ARG A 74 -11.68 -10.15 3.25
N PHE A 75 -10.71 -9.63 3.97
CA PHE A 75 -9.98 -10.32 5.02
C PHE A 75 -9.96 -9.47 6.29
N VAL A 76 -10.15 -10.08 7.45
CA VAL A 76 -10.24 -9.38 8.74
C VAL A 76 -9.24 -9.99 9.72
N ALA A 77 -8.45 -9.16 10.40
CA ALA A 77 -7.54 -9.60 11.46
C ALA A 77 -7.32 -8.50 12.52
N ASP A 78 -6.83 -8.90 13.68
CA ASP A 78 -6.63 -8.00 14.83
C ASP A 78 -5.31 -7.24 14.81
N ASP A 79 -4.41 -7.57 13.87
CA ASP A 79 -3.12 -6.92 13.71
C ASP A 79 -2.77 -6.64 12.25
N ILE A 80 -2.15 -5.47 12.02
CA ILE A 80 -1.73 -5.02 10.69
C ILE A 80 -0.72 -5.95 10.01
N PRO A 81 0.29 -6.51 10.70
CA PRO A 81 1.20 -7.48 10.08
C PRO A 81 0.47 -8.69 9.47
N THR A 82 -0.55 -9.23 10.13
CA THR A 82 -1.37 -10.34 9.60
C THR A 82 -2.17 -9.89 8.38
N VAL A 83 -2.81 -8.72 8.44
CA VAL A 83 -3.49 -8.14 7.27
C VAL A 83 -2.53 -7.95 6.09
N TYR A 84 -1.33 -7.44 6.34
CA TYR A 84 -0.33 -7.21 5.29
C TYR A 84 0.19 -8.52 4.70
N LYS A 85 0.31 -9.59 5.49
CA LYS A 85 0.66 -10.92 4.98
C LYS A 85 -0.44 -11.51 4.09
N ALA A 86 -1.71 -11.30 4.44
CA ALA A 86 -2.84 -11.74 3.62
C ALA A 86 -2.84 -11.08 2.22
N PHE A 87 -2.20 -9.91 2.05
CA PHE A 87 -2.03 -9.32 0.71
C PHE A 87 -1.02 -10.07 -0.19
N TYR A 88 -0.08 -10.84 0.37
CA TYR A 88 0.97 -11.54 -0.38
C TYR A 88 0.68 -13.01 -0.66
N CYS A 89 -0.36 -13.57 -0.03
CA CYS A 89 -0.70 -14.98 -0.16
C CYS A 89 -1.51 -15.29 -1.42
#